data_AF-A0A352M7U5-F1
#
_entry.id   AF-A0A352M7U5-F1
#
_cell.length_a   1.000
_cell.length_b   1.000
_cell.length_c   1.000
_cell.angle_alpha   90.00
_cell.angle_beta   90.00
_cell.angle_gamma   90.00
#
_symmetry.space_group_name_H-M   'P 1'
#
loop_
_entity.id
_entity.type
_entity.pdbx_description
1 polymer ?
#
loop_
_entity_poly.entity_id
_entity_poly.type
_entity_poly.pdbx_seq_one_letter_code
_entity_poly.pdbx_strand_id
1 'polypeptide(L)'
;ALLDREAMVTLRYSCFVPFILLFNTVIYYLFYLKTGHFEILKSIKSGVFCTLFIFAFFRLAFPLPHVNLINYYPPLTKFLDDNSDRYKLKFGISNYSNAKLNTVFSKKGIRVYQIQIINDKLFPYFHINNHNWYIDEKGSKYSNSYYNFILSDGLSPEGIIKIFGMPADFIAAPQMKLLVFNGPDFNEKIKKIFAITYSGYFEIIRKNK
;
A
#
# COMPACT_ATOMS: atom_id res chain seq x y z
N ALA A 1 -2.22 -0.89 15.61
CA ALA A 1 -3.40 -0.31 14.93
C ALA A 1 -3.32 1.22 14.77
N LEU A 2 -3.41 2.03 15.84
CA LEU A 2 -3.41 3.51 15.69
C LEU A 2 -2.05 4.05 15.22
N LEU A 3 -0.96 3.62 15.88
CA LEU A 3 0.42 3.95 15.50
C LEU A 3 0.75 3.56 14.05
N ASP A 4 0.30 2.38 13.62
CA ASP A 4 0.45 1.89 12.25
C ASP A 4 -0.23 2.80 11.22
N ARG A 5 -1.45 3.25 11.54
CA ARG A 5 -2.21 4.19 10.71
C ARG A 5 -1.52 5.54 10.65
N GLU A 6 -1.04 6.06 11.78
CA GLU A 6 -0.33 7.33 11.85
C GLU A 6 0.99 7.30 11.09
N ALA A 7 1.75 6.20 11.21
CA ALA A 7 3.00 6.01 10.48
C ALA A 7 2.77 6.03 8.96
N MET A 8 1.78 5.27 8.48
CA MET A 8 1.40 5.23 7.08
C MET A 8 0.89 6.58 6.55
N VAL A 9 0.08 7.30 7.34
CA VAL A 9 -0.41 8.64 6.95
C VAL A 9 0.74 9.64 6.88
N THR A 10 1.65 9.60 7.84
CA THR A 10 2.80 10.51 7.90
C THR A 10 3.73 10.28 6.70
N LEU A 11 4.08 9.02 6.43
CA LEU A 11 4.99 8.65 5.35
C LEU A 11 4.41 8.92 3.95
N ARG A 12 3.07 8.86 3.79
CA ARG A 12 2.44 9.02 2.48
C ARG A 12 1.93 10.42 2.18
N TYR A 13 1.42 11.13 3.19
CA TYR A 13 0.70 12.39 2.97
C TYR A 13 1.38 13.58 3.63
N SER A 14 2.12 13.39 4.73
CA SER A 14 2.69 14.52 5.46
C SER A 14 4.08 14.92 4.97
N CYS A 15 4.88 13.96 4.49
CA CYS A 15 6.25 14.27 4.04
C CYS A 15 6.29 15.10 2.76
N PHE A 16 5.31 14.96 1.84
CA PHE A 16 5.32 15.67 0.55
C PHE A 16 4.76 17.08 0.61
N VAL A 17 3.93 17.40 1.61
CA VAL A 17 3.31 18.72 1.73
C VAL A 17 4.39 19.82 1.76
N PRO A 18 5.41 19.78 2.64
CA PRO A 18 6.47 20.79 2.65
C PRO A 18 7.22 20.92 1.31
N PHE A 19 7.48 19.82 0.61
CA PHE A 19 8.16 19.86 -0.69
C PHE A 19 7.31 20.52 -1.77
N ILE A 20 6.00 20.24 -1.79
CA ILE A 20 5.07 20.90 -2.71
C ILE A 20 5.05 22.41 -2.44
N LEU A 21 5.13 22.82 -1.17
CA LEU A 21 5.19 24.25 -0.83
C LEU A 21 6.47 24.89 -1.32
N LEU A 22 7.61 24.30 -0.99
CA LEU A 22 8.91 24.78 -1.41
C LEU A 22 9.01 24.89 -2.93
N PHE A 23 8.54 23.86 -3.66
CA PHE A 23 8.56 23.84 -5.11
C PHE A 23 7.68 24.93 -5.72
N ASN A 24 6.49 25.15 -5.16
CA ASN A 24 5.62 26.25 -5.57
C ASN A 24 6.25 27.63 -5.30
N THR A 25 6.97 27.79 -4.18
CA THR A 25 7.70 29.02 -3.87
C THR A 25 8.83 29.27 -4.85
N VAL A 26 9.58 28.23 -5.24
CA VAL A 26 10.67 28.32 -6.22
C VAL A 26 10.12 28.70 -7.60
N ILE A 27 9.09 28.01 -8.10
CA ILE A 27 8.46 28.36 -9.39
C ILE A 27 7.99 29.82 -9.39
N TYR A 28 7.43 30.27 -8.27
CA TYR A 28 6.96 31.63 -8.14
C TYR A 28 8.09 32.66 -8.18
N TYR A 29 9.19 32.40 -7.48
CA TYR A 29 10.36 33.25 -7.51
C TYR A 29 10.97 33.34 -8.92
N LEU A 30 11.05 32.21 -9.63
CA LEU A 30 11.51 32.18 -11.02
C LEU A 30 10.60 32.97 -11.96
N PHE A 31 9.28 32.88 -11.77
CA PHE A 31 8.32 33.70 -12.53
C PHE A 31 8.49 35.19 -12.25
N TYR A 32 8.70 35.56 -10.99
CA TYR A 32 8.94 36.95 -10.59
C TYR A 32 10.19 37.52 -11.26
N LEU A 33 11.31 36.80 -11.21
CA LEU A 33 12.55 37.20 -11.88
C LEU A 33 12.34 37.44 -13.39
N LYS A 34 11.38 36.76 -14.02
CA LYS A 34 11.08 36.88 -15.45
C LYS A 34 10.12 38.03 -15.78
N THR A 35 9.09 38.28 -14.98
CA THR A 35 7.99 39.19 -15.35
C THR A 35 7.98 40.50 -14.59
N GLY A 36 8.68 40.62 -13.46
CA GLY A 36 8.74 41.85 -12.64
C GLY A 36 7.43 42.27 -11.97
N HIS A 37 6.31 41.62 -12.29
CA HIS A 37 4.96 42.00 -11.82
C HIS A 37 4.33 40.94 -10.91
N PHE A 38 3.70 41.42 -9.83
CA PHE A 38 3.20 40.60 -8.71
C PHE A 38 1.67 40.47 -8.63
N GLU A 39 0.91 41.14 -9.50
CA GLU A 39 -0.41 41.71 -9.11
C GLU A 39 -1.59 40.71 -9.00
N ILE A 40 -1.67 39.61 -9.76
CA ILE A 40 -2.88 38.75 -9.77
C ILE A 40 -2.71 37.41 -9.02
N LEU A 41 -1.49 36.87 -8.96
CA LEU A 41 -1.21 35.64 -8.20
C LEU A 41 -1.12 35.87 -6.68
N LYS A 42 -1.13 37.13 -6.23
CA LYS A 42 -0.88 37.56 -4.84
C LYS A 42 -1.96 37.09 -3.87
N SER A 43 -3.24 37.32 -4.17
CA SER A 43 -4.34 37.03 -3.23
C SER A 43 -4.61 35.54 -3.06
N ILE A 44 -4.58 34.77 -4.16
CA ILE A 44 -4.76 33.31 -4.11
C ILE A 44 -3.59 32.64 -3.39
N LYS A 45 -2.36 33.09 -3.63
CA LYS A 45 -1.16 32.54 -2.97
C LYS A 45 -1.04 32.94 -1.52
N SER A 46 -1.41 34.17 -1.13
CA SER A 46 -1.49 34.55 0.29
C SER A 46 -2.52 33.70 1.04
N GLY A 47 -3.66 33.39 0.42
CA GLY A 47 -4.63 32.45 0.99
C GLY A 47 -4.07 31.05 1.20
N VAL A 48 -3.38 30.50 0.19
CA VAL A 48 -2.68 29.20 0.31
C VAL A 48 -1.62 29.24 1.41
N PHE A 49 -0.77 30.27 1.43
CA PHE A 49 0.29 30.43 2.43
C PHE A 49 -0.27 30.55 3.84
N CYS A 50 -1.32 31.36 4.05
CA CYS A 50 -2.03 31.45 5.32
C CYS A 50 -2.62 30.09 5.73
N THR A 51 -3.22 29.34 4.80
CA THR A 51 -3.80 28.03 5.10
C THR A 51 -2.73 27.04 5.54
N LEU A 52 -1.58 27.04 4.88
CA LEU A 52 -0.45 26.18 5.20
C LEU A 52 0.25 26.60 6.48
N PHE A 53 0.31 27.90 6.74
CA PHE A 53 0.84 28.45 7.99
C PHE A 53 -0.07 28.09 9.16
N ILE A 54 -1.39 28.23 9.02
CA ILE A 54 -2.38 27.76 10.01
C ILE A 54 -2.23 26.25 10.20
N PHE A 55 -2.08 25.47 9.13
CA PHE A 55 -1.88 24.03 9.22
C PHE A 55 -0.57 23.65 9.92
N ALA A 56 0.53 24.33 9.62
CA ALA A 56 1.81 24.15 10.29
C ALA A 56 1.75 24.56 11.77
N PHE A 57 1.08 25.66 12.09
CA PHE A 57 0.88 26.12 13.45
C PHE A 57 -0.02 25.17 14.24
N PHE A 58 -1.06 24.63 13.61
CA PHE A 58 -1.92 23.59 14.19
C PHE A 58 -1.12 22.31 14.47
N ARG A 59 -0.20 21.91 13.57
CA ARG A 59 0.74 20.79 13.81
C ARG A 59 1.69 21.02 14.97
N LEU A 60 2.15 22.27 15.18
CA LEU A 60 3.01 22.64 16.30
C LEU A 60 2.24 22.72 17.62
N ALA A 61 1.00 23.22 17.60
CA ALA A 61 0.14 23.34 18.77
C ALA A 61 -0.42 21.99 19.23
N PHE A 62 -0.62 21.05 18.30
CA PHE A 62 -1.07 19.69 18.57
C PHE A 62 -0.02 18.69 18.05
N PRO A 63 1.12 18.55 18.74
CA PRO A 63 2.15 17.60 18.35
C PRO A 63 1.56 16.19 18.44
N LEU A 64 1.43 15.52 17.30
CA LEU A 64 1.13 14.09 17.30
C LEU A 64 2.25 13.35 18.04
N PRO A 65 1.94 12.22 18.71
CA PRO A 65 2.96 11.36 19.30
C PRO A 65 4.06 11.13 18.27
N HIS A 66 5.30 11.45 18.62
CA HIS A 66 6.40 11.41 17.68
C HIS A 66 6.74 9.94 17.38
N VAL A 67 6.15 9.39 16.32
CA VAL A 67 6.54 8.08 15.83
C VAL A 67 7.86 8.24 15.12
N ASN A 68 8.93 7.71 15.71
CA ASN A 68 10.23 7.65 15.05
C ASN A 68 10.14 6.71 13.85
N LEU A 69 9.75 7.23 12.68
CA LEU A 69 9.53 6.45 11.46
C LEU A 69 10.79 5.71 10.98
N ILE A 70 11.97 6.24 11.29
CA ILE A 70 13.25 5.64 10.88
C ILE A 70 13.45 4.31 11.58
N ASN A 71 13.12 4.26 12.87
CA ASN A 71 13.24 3.05 13.70
C ASN A 71 11.92 2.31 13.89
N TYR A 72 10.82 2.82 13.32
CA TYR A 72 9.51 2.21 13.47
C TYR A 72 9.46 0.90 12.70
N TYR A 73 9.13 -0.16 13.43
CA TYR A 73 8.99 -1.48 12.87
C TYR A 73 7.67 -2.09 13.34
N PRO A 74 6.62 -2.06 12.50
CA PRO A 74 5.32 -2.55 12.89
C PRO A 74 5.39 -4.00 13.40
N PRO A 75 4.69 -4.36 14.48
CA PRO A 75 4.77 -5.71 15.06
C PRO A 75 4.46 -6.83 14.06
N LEU A 76 3.45 -6.63 13.21
CA LEU A 76 3.08 -7.60 12.17
C LEU A 76 4.18 -7.73 11.11
N THR A 77 4.75 -6.62 10.65
CA THR A 77 5.85 -6.64 9.67
C THR A 77 7.08 -7.33 10.24
N LYS A 78 7.44 -7.01 11.49
CA LYS A 78 8.54 -7.66 12.20
C LYS A 78 8.30 -9.17 12.31
N PHE A 79 7.08 -9.56 12.70
CA PHE A 79 6.71 -10.97 12.76
C PHE A 79 6.90 -11.68 11.41
N LEU A 80 6.52 -11.05 10.30
CA LEU A 80 6.71 -11.64 8.96
C LEU A 80 8.18 -11.78 8.59
N ASP A 81 8.97 -10.75 8.84
CA ASP A 81 10.41 -10.78 8.55
C ASP A 81 11.12 -11.81 9.46
N ASP A 82 10.78 -11.90 10.74
CA ASP A 82 11.34 -12.90 11.66
C ASP A 82 11.01 -14.34 11.21
N ASN A 83 9.85 -14.54 10.58
CA ASN A 83 9.40 -15.84 10.08
C ASN A 83 9.70 -16.08 8.59
N SER A 84 10.35 -15.12 7.91
CA SER A 84 10.55 -15.17 6.46
C SER A 84 11.37 -16.38 6.02
N ASP A 85 12.43 -16.70 6.76
CA ASP A 85 13.42 -17.69 6.32
C ASP A 85 12.87 -19.09 6.56
N ARG A 86 12.15 -19.26 7.67
CA ARG A 86 11.48 -20.51 8.04
C ARG A 86 10.41 -20.92 7.02
N TYR A 87 9.54 -19.98 6.63
CA TYR A 87 8.42 -20.26 5.71
C TYR A 87 8.65 -19.76 4.29
N LYS A 88 9.88 -19.30 3.99
CA LYS A 88 10.29 -18.71 2.70
C LYS A 88 9.35 -17.59 2.23
N LEU A 89 8.83 -16.78 3.15
CA LEU A 89 7.82 -15.74 2.86
C LEU A 89 8.40 -14.73 1.88
N LYS A 90 7.74 -14.53 0.74
CA LYS A 90 8.22 -13.59 -0.28
C LYS A 90 7.10 -12.72 -0.83
N PHE A 91 6.04 -13.34 -1.34
CA PHE A 91 4.85 -12.63 -1.80
C PHE A 91 3.62 -13.20 -1.13
N GLY A 92 2.79 -12.32 -0.59
CA GLY A 92 1.52 -12.69 0.00
C GLY A 92 0.41 -11.74 -0.41
N ILE A 93 -0.78 -12.02 0.10
CA ILE A 93 -1.97 -11.20 -0.12
C ILE A 93 -2.63 -10.86 1.21
N SER A 94 -3.24 -9.68 1.29
CA SER A 94 -3.99 -9.22 2.46
C SER A 94 -4.97 -8.11 2.11
N ASN A 95 -5.73 -7.63 3.09
CA ASN A 95 -6.50 -6.41 2.94
C ASN A 95 -5.58 -5.20 2.65
N TYR A 96 -6.20 -4.12 2.17
CA TYR A 96 -5.47 -2.93 1.72
C TYR A 96 -4.50 -2.33 2.75
N SER A 97 -4.95 -2.18 4.00
CA SER A 97 -4.16 -1.52 5.04
C SER A 97 -2.92 -2.35 5.41
N ASN A 98 -3.11 -3.64 5.63
CA ASN A 98 -2.03 -4.55 6.01
C ASN A 98 -1.08 -4.80 4.84
N ALA A 99 -1.60 -4.94 3.61
CA ALA A 99 -0.77 -5.12 2.43
C ALA A 99 0.26 -4.00 2.25
N LYS A 100 -0.20 -2.75 2.35
CA LYS A 100 0.67 -1.58 2.18
C LYS A 100 1.68 -1.44 3.30
N LEU A 101 1.23 -1.55 4.55
CA LEU A 101 2.10 -1.40 5.71
C LEU A 101 3.22 -2.44 5.70
N ASN A 102 2.89 -3.72 5.47
CA ASN A 102 3.89 -4.78 5.48
C ASN A 102 4.87 -4.65 4.31
N THR A 103 4.39 -4.28 3.11
CA THR A 103 5.26 -4.07 1.94
C THR A 103 6.24 -2.91 2.12
N VAL A 104 5.80 -1.81 2.76
CA VAL A 104 6.64 -0.61 2.94
C VAL A 104 7.67 -0.80 4.04
N PHE A 105 7.29 -1.41 5.16
CA PHE A 105 8.15 -1.51 6.33
C PHE A 105 8.98 -2.81 6.38
N SER A 106 8.76 -3.78 5.48
CA SER A 106 9.55 -5.02 5.47
C SER A 106 11.01 -4.73 5.13
N LYS A 107 11.91 -5.27 5.96
CA LYS A 107 13.35 -5.19 5.78
C LYS A 107 13.91 -6.38 5.00
N LYS A 108 13.15 -7.48 4.91
CA LYS A 108 13.51 -8.68 4.15
C LYS A 108 12.90 -8.73 2.74
N GLY A 109 12.28 -7.64 2.31
CA GLY A 109 11.72 -7.51 0.97
C GLY A 109 10.44 -8.32 0.76
N ILE A 110 9.72 -8.65 1.84
CA ILE A 110 8.40 -9.28 1.78
C ILE A 110 7.43 -8.30 1.13
N ARG A 111 6.64 -8.82 0.18
CA ARG A 111 5.63 -8.05 -0.54
C ARG A 111 4.27 -8.63 -0.25
N VAL A 112 3.33 -7.75 0.09
CA VAL A 112 1.95 -8.14 0.35
C VAL A 112 1.05 -7.33 -0.56
N TYR A 113 0.28 -8.02 -1.37
CA TYR A 113 -0.61 -7.39 -2.33
C TYR A 113 -2.03 -7.28 -1.80
N GLN A 114 -2.65 -6.13 -2.07
CA GLN A 114 -3.98 -5.84 -1.58
C GLN A 114 -5.05 -6.57 -2.39
N ILE A 115 -5.90 -7.28 -1.68
CA ILE A 115 -7.06 -7.98 -2.21
C ILE A 115 -8.29 -7.60 -1.41
N GLN A 116 -9.44 -7.65 -2.06
CA GLN A 116 -10.74 -7.59 -1.43
C GLN A 116 -11.39 -8.96 -1.55
N ILE A 117 -12.00 -9.44 -0.46
CA ILE A 117 -12.82 -10.65 -0.51
C ILE A 117 -14.26 -10.23 -0.32
N ILE A 118 -15.09 -10.48 -1.33
CA ILE A 118 -16.53 -10.20 -1.33
C ILE A 118 -17.22 -11.51 -1.71
N ASN A 119 -18.13 -12.00 -0.85
CA ASN A 119 -18.91 -13.22 -1.10
C ASN A 119 -18.05 -14.44 -1.51
N ASP A 120 -17.00 -14.75 -0.73
CA ASP A 120 -16.05 -15.83 -1.01
C ASP A 120 -15.36 -15.76 -2.38
N LYS A 121 -15.30 -14.57 -2.97
CA LYS A 121 -14.55 -14.30 -4.20
C LYS A 121 -13.48 -13.27 -3.92
N LEU A 122 -12.33 -13.48 -4.54
CA LEU A 122 -11.16 -12.65 -4.37
C LEU A 122 -11.02 -11.69 -5.54
N PHE A 123 -10.92 -10.40 -5.24
CA PHE A 123 -10.82 -9.32 -6.20
C PHE A 123 -9.55 -8.51 -5.94
N PRO A 124 -8.72 -8.26 -6.96
CA PRO A 124 -7.60 -7.33 -6.84
C PRO A 124 -8.13 -5.91 -6.67
N TYR A 125 -7.44 -5.11 -5.86
CA TYR A 125 -7.69 -3.66 -5.84
C TYR A 125 -7.01 -2.99 -7.05
N PHE A 126 -7.70 -2.97 -8.19
CA PHE A 126 -7.18 -2.37 -9.44
C PHE A 126 -7.12 -0.83 -9.41
N HIS A 127 -8.02 -0.18 -8.67
CA HIS A 127 -8.13 1.29 -8.67
C HIS A 127 -6.96 2.02 -7.99
N ILE A 128 -6.16 1.33 -7.17
CA ILE A 128 -5.12 1.96 -6.34
C ILE A 128 -3.74 1.34 -6.56
N ASN A 129 -3.66 0.20 -7.27
CA ASN A 129 -2.39 -0.48 -7.51
C ASN A 129 -2.02 -0.52 -8.97
N ASN A 130 -0.72 -0.66 -9.22
CA ASN A 130 -0.23 -0.98 -10.55
C ASN A 130 -0.66 -2.44 -10.87
N HIS A 131 -1.44 -2.62 -11.94
CA HIS A 131 -1.91 -3.92 -12.40
C HIS A 131 -0.76 -4.88 -12.70
N ASN A 132 0.39 -4.37 -13.18
CA ASN A 132 1.59 -5.15 -13.49
C ASN A 132 2.16 -5.89 -12.29
N TRP A 133 1.77 -5.49 -11.08
CA TRP A 133 2.17 -6.16 -9.87
C TRP A 133 1.46 -7.50 -9.65
N TYR A 134 0.34 -7.74 -10.32
CA TYR A 134 -0.45 -8.96 -10.19
C TYR A 134 -0.26 -9.95 -11.34
N ILE A 135 0.10 -9.46 -12.53
CA ILE A 135 0.07 -10.25 -13.78
C ILE A 135 1.46 -10.61 -14.34
N ASP A 136 2.53 -10.40 -13.57
CA ASP A 136 3.91 -10.76 -13.97
C ASP A 136 4.27 -10.33 -15.40
N GLU A 137 3.86 -9.11 -15.76
CA GLU A 137 4.03 -8.61 -17.12
C GLU A 137 5.51 -8.62 -17.54
N LYS A 138 5.78 -9.02 -18.79
CA LYS A 138 7.14 -9.01 -19.35
C LYS A 138 7.70 -7.58 -19.30
N GLY A 139 8.81 -7.40 -18.60
CA GLY A 139 9.45 -6.09 -18.39
C GLY A 139 9.14 -5.44 -17.03
N SER A 140 8.25 -6.02 -16.22
CA SER A 140 8.09 -5.59 -14.84
C SER A 140 9.32 -5.98 -14.00
N LYS A 141 9.67 -5.15 -13.01
CA LYS A 141 10.75 -5.44 -12.03
C LYS A 141 10.53 -6.77 -11.29
N TYR A 142 9.30 -7.29 -11.29
CA TYR A 142 8.88 -8.49 -10.57
C TYR A 142 8.12 -9.44 -11.49
N SER A 143 8.66 -9.74 -12.68
CA SER A 143 8.06 -10.63 -13.68
C SER A 143 7.94 -12.10 -13.27
N ASN A 144 8.33 -12.46 -12.03
CA ASN A 144 8.26 -13.80 -11.47
C ASN A 144 7.76 -13.75 -10.01
N SER A 145 6.58 -13.15 -9.78
CA SER A 145 5.98 -13.16 -8.45
C SER A 145 5.65 -14.60 -8.05
N TYR A 146 6.00 -14.98 -6.82
CA TYR A 146 5.71 -16.29 -6.25
C TYR A 146 4.94 -16.12 -4.94
N TYR A 147 3.62 -16.20 -5.03
CA TYR A 147 2.72 -16.07 -3.91
C TYR A 147 2.77 -17.33 -3.05
N ASN A 148 3.00 -17.17 -1.74
CA ASN A 148 3.12 -18.30 -0.83
C ASN A 148 2.49 -18.09 0.55
N PHE A 149 1.80 -16.97 0.78
CA PHE A 149 1.05 -16.79 2.03
C PHE A 149 -0.14 -15.83 1.90
N ILE A 150 -1.05 -15.95 2.86
CA ILE A 150 -2.18 -15.03 3.07
C ILE A 150 -2.09 -14.48 4.50
N LEU A 151 -2.26 -13.17 4.63
CA LEU A 151 -2.53 -12.52 5.91
C LEU A 151 -4.02 -12.25 6.02
N SER A 152 -4.69 -13.03 6.86
CA SER A 152 -6.12 -12.96 7.08
C SER A 152 -6.45 -12.17 8.35
N ASP A 153 -7.34 -11.18 8.21
CA ASP A 153 -8.03 -10.52 9.32
C ASP A 153 -9.45 -11.09 9.38
N GLY A 154 -9.67 -12.11 10.20
CA GLY A 154 -11.00 -12.66 10.42
C GLY A 154 -11.70 -13.29 9.21
N LEU A 155 -11.01 -13.60 8.10
CA LEU A 155 -11.63 -14.42 7.04
C LEU A 155 -11.99 -15.78 7.60
N SER A 156 -13.19 -16.25 7.26
CA SER A 156 -13.62 -17.61 7.58
C SER A 156 -12.59 -18.58 6.98
N PRO A 157 -11.97 -19.45 7.79
CA PRO A 157 -11.07 -20.48 7.30
C PRO A 157 -11.69 -21.28 6.14
N GLU A 158 -13.01 -21.46 6.17
CA GLU A 158 -13.80 -22.17 5.18
C GLU A 158 -13.73 -21.50 3.79
N GLY A 159 -13.84 -20.17 3.70
CA GLY A 159 -13.76 -19.45 2.44
C GLY A 159 -12.37 -19.55 1.80
N ILE A 160 -11.32 -19.42 2.62
CA ILE A 160 -9.93 -19.58 2.17
C ILE A 160 -9.68 -21.01 1.70
N ILE A 161 -10.09 -22.01 2.49
CA ILE A 161 -9.91 -23.42 2.15
C ILE A 161 -10.67 -23.78 0.87
N LYS A 162 -11.87 -23.25 0.68
CA LYS A 162 -12.68 -23.48 -0.53
C LYS A 162 -12.00 -22.94 -1.79
N ILE A 163 -11.37 -21.77 -1.72
CA ILE A 163 -10.74 -21.14 -2.89
C ILE A 163 -9.33 -21.72 -3.14
N PHE A 164 -8.53 -21.83 -2.08
CA PHE A 164 -7.09 -22.09 -2.20
C PHE A 164 -6.69 -23.51 -1.83
N GLY A 165 -7.52 -24.23 -1.09
CA GLY A 165 -7.18 -25.49 -0.47
C GLY A 165 -6.64 -25.30 0.96
N MET A 166 -6.26 -26.41 1.58
CA MET A 166 -5.71 -26.41 2.92
C MET A 166 -4.30 -25.79 2.92
N PRO A 167 -4.02 -24.77 3.75
CA PRO A 167 -2.67 -24.24 3.87
C PRO A 167 -1.76 -25.26 4.55
N ALA A 168 -0.47 -25.15 4.28
CA ALA A 168 0.57 -26.00 4.88
C ALA A 168 0.73 -25.71 6.38
N ASP A 169 0.61 -24.43 6.77
CA ASP A 169 0.69 -24.01 8.16
C ASP A 169 -0.31 -22.89 8.47
N PHE A 170 -0.77 -22.88 9.72
CA PHE A 170 -1.55 -21.82 10.33
C PHE A 170 -0.77 -21.24 11.51
N ILE A 171 -0.34 -19.99 11.41
CA ILE A 171 0.42 -19.33 12.49
C ILE A 171 -0.35 -18.11 13.00
N ALA A 172 -0.48 -18.00 14.32
CA ALA A 172 -1.00 -16.81 14.96
C ALA A 172 -0.01 -15.65 14.77
N ALA A 173 -0.48 -14.56 14.16
CA ALA A 173 0.28 -13.34 13.97
C ALA A 173 -0.33 -12.21 14.81
N PRO A 174 0.38 -11.09 15.06
CA PRO A 174 -0.19 -9.95 15.76
C PRO A 174 -1.47 -9.47 15.07
N GLN A 175 -2.62 -9.62 15.75
CA GLN A 175 -3.96 -9.21 15.29
C GLN A 175 -4.45 -9.92 14.00
N MET A 176 -3.75 -10.95 13.53
CA MET A 176 -4.04 -11.62 12.25
C MET A 176 -3.69 -13.11 12.29
N LYS A 177 -4.03 -13.83 11.24
CA LYS A 177 -3.51 -15.19 10.98
C LYS A 177 -2.64 -15.18 9.74
N LEU A 178 -1.46 -15.77 9.85
CA LEU A 178 -0.58 -16.09 8.73
C LEU A 178 -0.91 -17.51 8.25
N LEU A 179 -1.32 -17.61 6.99
CA LEU A 179 -1.62 -18.88 6.32
C LEU A 179 -0.52 -19.11 5.28
N VAL A 180 0.25 -20.18 5.44
CA VAL A 180 1.37 -20.47 4.54
C VAL A 180 0.96 -21.53 3.52
N PHE A 181 1.29 -21.28 2.26
CA PHE A 181 1.03 -22.18 1.15
C PHE A 181 2.35 -22.51 0.46
N ASN A 182 2.89 -23.71 0.69
CA ASN A 182 4.18 -24.14 0.15
C ASN A 182 4.08 -24.84 -1.22
N GLY A 183 2.89 -24.84 -1.84
CA GLY A 183 2.61 -25.54 -3.09
C GLY A 183 2.57 -24.61 -4.33
N PRO A 184 3.09 -25.05 -5.49
CA PRO A 184 3.01 -24.28 -6.74
C PRO A 184 1.57 -23.98 -7.17
N ASP A 185 0.63 -24.88 -6.86
CA ASP A 185 -0.80 -24.75 -7.16
C ASP A 185 -1.41 -23.47 -6.60
N PHE A 186 -1.00 -23.04 -5.41
CA PHE A 186 -1.52 -21.81 -4.80
C PHE A 186 -1.13 -20.58 -5.62
N ASN A 187 0.14 -20.50 -5.99
CA ASN A 187 0.67 -19.41 -6.81
C ASN A 187 -0.05 -19.33 -8.17
N GLU A 188 -0.25 -20.48 -8.83
CA GLU A 188 -0.97 -20.52 -10.11
C GLU A 188 -2.43 -20.11 -9.98
N LYS A 189 -3.14 -20.58 -8.93
CA LYS A 189 -4.53 -20.17 -8.66
C LYS A 189 -4.65 -18.67 -8.47
N ILE A 190 -3.76 -18.06 -7.67
CA ILE A 190 -3.74 -16.61 -7.44
C ILE A 190 -3.55 -15.86 -8.76
N LYS A 191 -2.55 -16.24 -9.56
CA LYS A 191 -2.28 -15.62 -10.86
C LYS A 191 -3.46 -15.75 -11.81
N LYS A 192 -4.12 -16.92 -11.84
CA LYS A 192 -5.30 -17.16 -12.67
C LYS A 192 -6.47 -16.27 -12.25
N ILE A 193 -6.74 -16.14 -10.95
CA ILE A 193 -7.79 -15.25 -10.44
C ILE A 193 -7.52 -13.81 -10.87
N PHE A 194 -6.28 -13.36 -10.73
CA PHE A 194 -5.85 -12.01 -11.11
C PHE A 194 -6.01 -11.77 -12.62
N ALA A 195 -5.59 -12.72 -13.45
CA ALA A 195 -5.75 -12.65 -14.90
C ALA A 195 -7.22 -12.59 -15.32
N ILE A 196 -8.09 -13.44 -14.77
CA ILE A 196 -9.52 -13.45 -15.10
C ILE A 196 -10.19 -12.13 -14.71
N THR A 197 -9.92 -11.65 -13.49
CA THR A 197 -10.56 -10.43 -13.01
C THR A 197 -10.08 -9.21 -13.82
N TYR A 198 -8.83 -9.23 -14.27
CA TYR A 198 -8.28 -8.21 -15.16
C TYR A 198 -8.97 -8.20 -16.53
N SER A 199 -9.10 -9.34 -17.20
CA SER A 199 -9.78 -9.45 -18.49
C SER A 199 -11.24 -8.96 -18.40
N GLY A 200 -11.97 -9.38 -17.36
CA GLY A 200 -13.36 -8.94 -17.15
C GLY A 200 -13.47 -7.43 -16.90
N TYR A 201 -12.54 -6.85 -16.14
CA TYR A 201 -12.51 -5.39 -15.89
C TYR A 201 -12.32 -4.58 -17.18
N PHE A 202 -11.43 -5.03 -18.09
CA PHE A 202 -11.21 -4.35 -19.36
C PHE A 202 -12.40 -4.43 -20.32
N GLU A 203 -13.10 -5.56 -20.35
CA GLU A 203 -14.33 -5.67 -21.16
C GLU A 203 -15.41 -4.70 -20.70
N ILE A 204 -15.57 -4.52 -19.38
CA ILE A 204 -16.53 -3.57 -18.82
C ILE A 204 -16.16 -2.13 -19.21
N ILE A 205 -14.89 -1.74 -19.09
CA ILE A 205 -14.43 -0.41 -19.51
C ILE A 205 -14.67 -0.20 -21.00
N ARG A 206 -14.39 -1.21 -21.83
CA ARG A 206 -14.54 -1.11 -23.29
C ARG A 206 -15.99 -0.98 -23.72
N LYS A 207 -16.94 -1.62 -23.02
CA LYS A 207 -18.38 -1.51 -23.28
C LYS A 207 -18.98 -0.17 -22.83
N ASN A 208 -18.32 0.53 -21.90
CA ASN A 208 -18.78 1.80 -21.35
C ASN A 208 -18.07 3.03 -21.98
N LYS A 209 -17.34 2.83 -23.08
CA LYS A 209 -16.77 3.89 -23.93
C LYS A 209 -17.50 3.90 -25.26
#